data_AF-A0A9P0GTA7-F1
#
_entry.id   AF-A0A9P0GTA7-F1
#
_cell.length_a   1.000
_cell.length_b   1.000
_cell.length_c   1.000
_cell.angle_alpha   90.00
_cell.angle_beta   90.00
_cell.angle_gamma   90.00
#
_symmetry.space_group_name_H-M   'P 1'
#
loop_
_entity.id
_entity.type
_entity.pdbx_description
1 polymer ?
#
loop_
_entity_poly.entity_id
_entity_poly.type
_entity_poly.pdbx_seq_one_letter_code
_entity_poly.pdbx_strand_id
1 'polypeptide(L)'
;MSFAATYVISDVYSANLTSLLARPGREKPIHDLYQLEQAMLSREYKLFIENRSSSHGLLENGTGIYSRLYNLMLQRQGYNNSIVNSVEEGVELVKSSDNVALMAGRETLNFDIQRFGVSNFHLSEKLNTAYSAIALQLGCPFIEEINKILMAIFEAGIITKMTEKEFEKLGKEKALSSAEIAETVAKDTSKDLQRQIKLKEPRKLKPISLKMLQGAFYLICFGNVFSGLILMGEIAYKRHQVRQRERNRRLAIGK
;
A
#
# COMPACT_ATOMS: atom_id res chain seq x y z
N MET A 1 -45.59 -6.17 12.39
CA MET A 1 -44.47 -6.89 11.75
C MET A 1 -43.36 -5.97 11.22
N SER A 2 -43.63 -4.71 10.85
CA SER A 2 -42.61 -3.83 10.24
C SER A 2 -41.47 -3.39 11.17
N PHE A 3 -41.72 -3.20 12.47
CA PHE A 3 -40.70 -2.76 13.44
C PHE A 3 -39.60 -3.80 13.71
N ALA A 4 -39.98 -5.08 13.75
CA ALA A 4 -39.01 -6.17 13.92
C ALA A 4 -38.10 -6.29 12.69
N ALA A 5 -38.67 -6.13 11.48
CA ALA A 5 -37.90 -6.20 10.24
C ALA A 5 -36.90 -5.03 10.11
N THR A 6 -37.31 -3.80 10.41
CA THR A 6 -36.38 -2.65 10.36
C THR A 6 -35.28 -2.74 11.41
N TYR A 7 -35.60 -3.22 12.61
CA TYR A 7 -34.60 -3.46 13.66
C TYR A 7 -33.55 -4.48 13.21
N VAL A 8 -33.98 -5.63 12.71
CA VAL A 8 -33.07 -6.68 12.23
C VAL A 8 -32.20 -6.19 11.07
N ILE A 9 -32.78 -5.46 10.10
CA ILE A 9 -32.02 -4.92 8.97
C ILE A 9 -30.98 -3.89 9.44
N SER A 10 -31.36 -3.01 10.38
CA SER A 10 -30.44 -2.01 10.93
C SER A 10 -29.29 -2.65 11.69
N ASP A 11 -29.57 -3.69 12.48
CA ASP A 11 -28.55 -4.40 13.26
C ASP A 11 -27.57 -5.14 12.34
N VAL A 12 -28.08 -5.88 11.35
CA VAL A 12 -27.25 -6.58 10.35
C VAL A 12 -26.37 -5.60 9.56
N TYR A 13 -26.92 -4.45 9.15
CA TYR A 13 -26.16 -3.43 8.45
C TYR A 13 -25.05 -2.84 9.33
N SER A 14 -25.37 -2.46 10.57
CA SER A 14 -24.39 -1.91 11.52
C SER A 14 -23.29 -2.91 11.86
N ALA A 15 -23.63 -4.20 12.02
CA ALA A 15 -22.66 -5.26 12.26
C ALA A 15 -21.70 -5.43 11.06
N ASN A 16 -22.24 -5.48 9.84
CA ASN A 16 -21.43 -5.63 8.63
C ASN A 16 -20.53 -4.41 8.38
N LEU A 17 -21.05 -3.20 8.54
CA LEU A 17 -20.26 -1.98 8.42
C LEU A 17 -19.13 -1.95 9.45
N THR A 18 -19.42 -2.31 10.70
CA THR A 18 -18.40 -2.39 11.75
C THR A 18 -17.32 -3.42 11.39
N SER A 19 -17.70 -4.57 10.81
CA SER A 19 -16.76 -5.58 10.32
C SER A 19 -15.85 -5.05 9.21
N LEU A 20 -16.42 -4.36 8.21
CA LEU A 20 -15.67 -3.75 7.11
C LEU A 20 -14.73 -2.62 7.59
N LEU A 21 -15.15 -1.85 8.59
CA LEU A 21 -14.31 -0.81 9.20
C LEU A 21 -13.20 -1.43 10.06
N ALA A 22 -13.48 -2.53 10.76
CA ALA A 22 -12.50 -3.25 11.56
C ALA A 22 -11.41 -3.89 10.68
N ARG A 23 -11.76 -4.34 9.48
CA ARG A 23 -10.83 -4.91 8.51
C ARG A 23 -11.11 -4.38 7.11
N PRO A 24 -10.58 -3.19 6.76
CA PRO A 24 -10.75 -2.66 5.41
C PRO A 24 -10.14 -3.63 4.40
N GLY A 25 -10.85 -3.84 3.29
CA GLY A 25 -10.34 -4.60 2.16
C GLY A 25 -9.03 -3.97 1.70
N ARG A 26 -7.92 -4.68 1.87
CA ARG A 26 -6.64 -4.34 1.26
C ARG A 26 -6.43 -5.29 0.10
N GLU A 27 -5.85 -4.76 -0.97
CA GLU A 27 -5.36 -5.61 -2.04
C GLU A 27 -4.36 -6.61 -1.44
N LYS A 28 -4.50 -7.88 -1.82
CA LYS A 28 -3.57 -8.91 -1.38
C LYS A 28 -2.22 -8.62 -2.03
N PRO A 29 -1.13 -8.56 -1.26
CA PRO A 29 0.16 -8.28 -1.85
C PRO A 29 0.64 -9.48 -2.68
N ILE A 30 1.55 -9.22 -3.61
CA ILE A 30 2.10 -10.25 -4.50
C ILE A 30 3.10 -11.08 -3.70
N HIS A 31 2.84 -12.39 -3.55
CA HIS A 31 3.67 -13.28 -2.73
C HIS A 31 4.60 -14.19 -3.53
N ASP A 32 4.23 -14.53 -4.76
CA ASP A 32 4.97 -15.47 -5.62
C ASP A 32 5.15 -14.92 -7.05
N LEU A 33 6.00 -15.59 -7.84
CA LEU A 33 6.31 -15.16 -9.21
C LEU A 33 5.16 -15.34 -10.20
N TYR A 34 4.26 -16.29 -9.97
CA TYR A 34 3.10 -16.52 -10.84
C TYR A 34 2.05 -15.42 -10.66
N GLN A 35 1.84 -14.99 -9.42
CA GLN A 35 1.05 -13.82 -9.06
C GLN A 35 1.67 -12.56 -9.65
N LEU A 36 3.00 -12.44 -9.63
CA LEU A 36 3.69 -11.32 -10.29
C LEU A 36 3.45 -11.33 -11.80
N GLU A 37 3.59 -12.47 -12.47
CA GLU A 37 3.29 -12.61 -13.90
C GLU A 37 1.85 -12.18 -14.23
N GLN A 38 0.87 -12.66 -13.45
CA GLN A 38 -0.52 -12.25 -13.61
C GLN A 38 -0.75 -10.76 -13.33
N ALA A 39 -0.08 -10.20 -12.33
CA ALA A 39 -0.17 -8.78 -11.98
C ALA A 39 0.46 -7.90 -13.06
N MET A 40 1.57 -8.33 -13.64
CA MET A 40 2.17 -7.67 -14.80
C MET A 40 1.20 -7.71 -15.98
N LEU A 41 0.54 -8.85 -16.25
CA LEU A 41 -0.41 -8.97 -17.36
C LEU A 41 -1.69 -8.13 -17.18
N SER A 42 -2.30 -8.17 -16.01
CA SER A 42 -3.65 -7.64 -15.76
C SER A 42 -3.71 -6.28 -15.06
N ARG A 43 -2.73 -5.98 -14.19
CA ARG A 43 -2.71 -4.79 -13.32
C ARG A 43 -1.58 -3.82 -13.65
N GLU A 44 -0.92 -4.01 -14.79
CA GLU A 44 0.15 -3.14 -15.30
C GLU A 44 1.35 -2.98 -14.37
N TYR A 45 1.64 -4.00 -13.55
CA TYR A 45 2.84 -3.99 -12.72
C TYR A 45 4.11 -3.93 -13.58
N LYS A 46 5.09 -3.15 -13.10
CA LYS A 46 6.43 -3.06 -13.69
C LYS A 46 7.43 -3.79 -12.80
N LEU A 47 8.38 -4.48 -13.41
CA LEU A 47 9.38 -5.29 -12.72
C LEU A 47 10.75 -4.67 -12.98
N PHE A 48 11.44 -4.28 -11.92
CA PHE A 48 12.77 -3.71 -11.97
C PHE A 48 13.80 -4.67 -11.39
N ILE A 49 15.01 -4.62 -11.95
CA ILE A 49 16.14 -5.43 -11.53
C ILE A 49 17.40 -4.57 -11.56
N GLU A 50 18.31 -4.80 -10.63
CA GLU A 50 19.61 -4.13 -10.62
C GLU A 50 20.50 -4.61 -11.77
N ASN A 51 21.19 -3.66 -12.41
CA ASN A 51 22.12 -3.89 -13.52
C ASN A 51 23.25 -4.84 -13.11
N ARG A 52 23.55 -5.84 -13.95
CA ARG A 52 24.63 -6.83 -13.72
C ARG A 52 24.53 -7.57 -12.37
N SER A 53 23.35 -7.63 -11.77
CA SER A 53 23.11 -8.41 -10.56
C SER A 53 22.96 -9.90 -10.85
N SER A 54 23.11 -10.74 -9.83
CA SER A 54 22.81 -12.18 -9.93
C SER A 54 21.34 -12.43 -10.30
N SER A 55 20.43 -11.56 -9.86
CA SER A 55 19.00 -11.62 -10.21
C SER A 55 18.77 -11.32 -11.69
N HIS A 56 19.53 -10.38 -12.27
CA HIS A 56 19.48 -10.10 -13.70
C HIS A 56 19.92 -11.32 -14.52
N GLY A 57 21.07 -11.91 -14.18
CA GLY A 57 21.56 -13.12 -14.86
C GLY A 57 20.62 -14.32 -14.69
N LEU A 58 19.93 -14.44 -13.55
CA LEU A 58 18.92 -15.47 -13.30
C LEU A 58 17.68 -15.32 -14.18
N LEU A 59 17.24 -14.08 -14.44
CA LEU A 59 16.08 -13.82 -15.29
C LEU A 59 16.42 -13.96 -16.78
N GLU A 60 17.58 -13.44 -17.19
CA GLU A 60 18.06 -13.50 -18.56
C GLU A 60 18.34 -14.94 -19.02
N ASN A 61 19.02 -15.74 -18.19
CA ASN A 61 19.39 -17.12 -18.50
C ASN A 61 18.42 -18.16 -17.91
N GLY A 62 17.41 -17.71 -17.17
CA GLY A 62 16.45 -18.58 -16.50
C GLY A 62 15.50 -19.27 -17.47
N THR A 63 14.91 -20.38 -17.04
CA THR A 63 13.86 -21.09 -17.79
C THR A 63 12.50 -20.97 -17.09
N GLY A 64 11.43 -21.35 -17.79
CA GLY A 64 10.08 -21.33 -17.23
C GLY A 64 9.60 -19.92 -16.87
N ILE A 65 9.18 -19.73 -15.62
CA ILE A 65 8.61 -18.45 -15.14
C ILE A 65 9.60 -17.29 -15.25
N TYR A 66 10.89 -17.54 -15.03
CA TYR A 66 11.93 -16.50 -15.09
C TYR A 66 12.07 -15.91 -16.50
N SER A 67 12.15 -16.78 -17.53
CA SER A 67 12.19 -16.34 -18.93
C SER A 67 10.92 -15.59 -19.33
N ARG A 68 9.74 -16.05 -18.89
CA ARG A 68 8.48 -15.36 -19.19
C ARG A 68 8.41 -13.98 -18.57
N LEU A 69 8.81 -13.84 -17.30
CA LEU A 69 8.89 -12.55 -16.62
C LEU A 69 9.90 -11.62 -17.30
N TYR A 70 11.06 -12.13 -17.69
CA TYR A 70 12.07 -11.36 -18.43
C TYR A 70 11.51 -10.84 -19.76
N ASN A 71 10.85 -11.70 -20.54
CA ASN A 71 10.22 -11.30 -21.80
C ASN A 71 9.09 -10.27 -21.58
N LEU A 72 8.25 -10.43 -20.56
CA LEU A 72 7.20 -9.49 -20.21
C LEU A 72 7.77 -8.13 -19.77
N MET A 73 8.85 -8.14 -19.01
CA MET A 73 9.59 -6.95 -18.60
C MET A 73 10.07 -6.19 -19.84
N LEU A 74 10.79 -6.87 -20.75
CA LEU A 74 11.30 -6.28 -21.98
C LEU A 74 10.19 -5.75 -22.89
N GLN A 75 9.10 -6.50 -23.06
CA GLN A 75 8.00 -6.11 -23.93
C GLN A 75 7.26 -4.86 -23.44
N ARG A 76 7.08 -4.70 -22.12
CA ARG A 76 6.29 -3.59 -21.55
C ARG A 76 7.09 -2.33 -21.27
N GLN A 77 8.33 -2.49 -20.83
CA GLN A 77 9.12 -1.38 -20.28
C GLN A 77 10.34 -1.07 -21.17
N GLY A 78 10.85 -2.07 -21.89
CA GLY A 78 12.13 -1.98 -22.61
C GLY A 78 13.34 -2.18 -21.67
N TYR A 79 14.44 -2.70 -22.22
CA TYR A 79 15.63 -3.10 -21.45
C TYR A 79 16.17 -1.97 -20.56
N ASN A 80 16.46 -0.79 -21.15
CA ASN A 80 17.08 0.33 -20.43
C ASN A 80 16.20 0.93 -19.34
N ASN A 81 14.88 0.77 -19.42
CA ASN A 81 13.93 1.37 -18.48
C ASN A 81 13.46 0.40 -17.39
N SER A 82 13.86 -0.88 -17.49
CA SER A 82 13.55 -1.92 -16.48
C SER A 82 14.73 -2.19 -15.55
N ILE A 83 15.89 -1.61 -15.85
CA ILE A 83 17.13 -1.85 -15.14
C ILE A 83 17.47 -0.62 -14.30
N VAL A 84 17.71 -0.84 -13.01
CA VAL A 84 18.17 0.19 -12.07
C VAL A 84 19.66 0.07 -11.83
N ASN A 85 20.32 1.16 -11.44
CA ASN A 85 21.77 1.14 -11.20
C ASN A 85 22.13 0.58 -9.82
N SER A 86 21.20 0.67 -8.87
CA SER A 86 21.36 0.21 -7.49
C SER A 86 20.05 -0.33 -6.95
N VAL A 87 20.14 -1.20 -5.94
CA VAL A 87 18.95 -1.73 -5.24
C VAL A 87 18.21 -0.60 -4.52
N GLU A 88 18.93 0.36 -3.95
CA GLU A 88 18.39 1.50 -3.23
C GLU A 88 17.49 2.36 -4.14
N GLU A 89 17.94 2.66 -5.37
CA GLU A 89 17.14 3.35 -6.39
C GLU A 89 15.85 2.58 -6.67
N GLY A 90 15.94 1.25 -6.82
CA GLY A 90 14.78 0.39 -6.99
C GLY A 90 13.80 0.47 -5.81
N VAL A 91 14.30 0.49 -4.57
CA VAL A 91 13.48 0.56 -3.36
C VAL A 91 12.78 1.92 -3.26
N GLU A 92 13.46 3.00 -3.65
CA GLU A 92 12.86 4.32 -3.74
C GLU A 92 11.75 4.40 -4.81
N LEU A 93 11.92 3.73 -5.95
CA LEU A 93 10.88 3.59 -6.97
C LEU A 93 9.64 2.86 -6.43
N VAL A 94 9.82 1.75 -5.72
CA VAL A 94 8.71 1.02 -5.07
C VAL A 94 8.02 1.89 -4.01
N LYS A 95 8.76 2.75 -3.31
CA LYS A 95 8.18 3.66 -2.33
C LYS A 95 7.31 4.75 -2.98
N SER A 96 7.71 5.23 -4.16
CA SER A 96 7.04 6.34 -4.85
C SER A 96 5.83 5.88 -5.68
N SER A 97 5.76 4.61 -6.05
CA SER A 97 4.77 4.08 -7.00
C SER A 97 4.18 2.74 -6.54
N ASP A 98 2.85 2.62 -6.57
CA ASP A 98 2.14 1.43 -6.05
C ASP A 98 2.21 0.19 -6.98
N ASN A 99 2.47 0.38 -8.28
CA ASN A 99 2.44 -0.68 -9.31
C ASN A 99 3.86 -1.11 -9.74
N VAL A 100 4.79 -1.11 -8.79
CA VAL A 100 6.21 -1.41 -9.05
C VAL A 100 6.66 -2.58 -8.18
N ALA A 101 7.33 -3.54 -8.79
CA ALA A 101 7.99 -4.65 -8.14
C ALA A 101 9.50 -4.59 -8.40
N LEU A 102 10.30 -4.87 -7.37
CA LEU A 102 11.75 -4.94 -7.46
C LEU A 102 12.21 -6.35 -7.14
N MET A 103 13.08 -6.91 -7.98
CA MET A 103 13.75 -8.18 -7.72
C MET A 103 15.22 -7.93 -7.40
N ALA A 104 15.62 -8.25 -6.16
CA ALA A 104 16.99 -8.13 -5.69
C ALA A 104 17.26 -9.13 -4.54
N GLY A 105 18.48 -9.10 -3.99
CA GLY A 105 18.88 -9.94 -2.86
C GLY A 105 18.01 -9.67 -1.61
N ARG A 106 17.53 -10.75 -0.98
CA ARG A 106 16.61 -10.66 0.16
C ARG A 106 17.17 -9.83 1.32
N GLU A 107 18.43 -10.04 1.67
CA GLU A 107 19.07 -9.33 2.79
C GLU A 107 19.26 -7.84 2.48
N THR A 108 19.68 -7.50 1.26
CA THR A 108 19.79 -6.11 0.79
C THR A 108 18.43 -5.42 0.84
N LEU A 109 17.38 -6.06 0.32
CA LEU A 109 16.02 -5.53 0.40
C LEU A 109 15.57 -5.36 1.84
N ASN A 110 15.82 -6.33 2.71
CA ASN A 110 15.45 -6.24 4.12
C ASN A 110 16.15 -5.06 4.82
N PHE A 111 17.44 -4.85 4.52
CA PHE A 111 18.22 -3.71 4.99
C PHE A 111 17.64 -2.37 4.52
N ASP A 112 17.39 -2.23 3.22
CA ASP A 112 16.85 -0.99 2.65
C ASP A 112 15.42 -0.71 3.11
N ILE A 113 14.56 -1.73 3.18
CA ILE A 113 13.19 -1.59 3.69
C ILE A 113 13.19 -1.11 5.14
N GLN A 114 14.12 -1.59 5.98
CA GLN A 114 14.24 -1.10 7.35
C GLN A 114 14.64 0.38 7.39
N ARG A 115 15.59 0.78 6.53
CA ARG A 115 16.04 2.16 6.36
C ARG A 115 14.92 3.10 5.87
N PHE A 116 14.26 2.77 4.75
CA PHE A 116 13.21 3.59 4.13
C PHE A 116 11.85 3.50 4.82
N GLY A 117 11.58 2.42 5.54
CA GLY A 117 10.40 2.21 6.39
C GLY A 117 9.48 1.07 5.96
N VAL A 118 9.45 0.05 6.81
CA VAL A 118 8.68 -1.21 6.70
C VAL A 118 7.19 -1.08 6.39
N SER A 119 6.52 0.05 6.64
CA SER A 119 5.06 0.14 6.48
C SER A 119 4.57 0.09 5.03
N ASN A 120 5.43 0.44 4.08
CA ASN A 120 5.05 0.63 2.68
C ASN A 120 5.54 -0.49 1.77
N PHE A 121 6.29 -1.45 2.32
CA PHE A 121 6.89 -2.52 1.53
C PHE A 121 6.32 -3.86 1.93
N HIS A 122 6.18 -4.72 0.94
CA HIS A 122 5.87 -6.13 1.14
C HIS A 122 7.00 -6.95 0.51
N LEU A 123 7.54 -7.90 1.28
CA LEU A 123 8.59 -8.78 0.81
C LEU A 123 7.99 -10.16 0.49
N SER A 124 8.21 -10.62 -0.73
CA SER A 124 7.72 -11.91 -1.23
C SER A 124 8.41 -13.11 -0.57
N GLU A 125 7.91 -14.31 -0.87
CA GLU A 125 8.56 -15.53 -0.45
C GLU A 125 9.94 -15.70 -1.08
N LYS A 126 10.79 -16.49 -0.41
CA LYS A 126 12.16 -16.71 -0.87
C LYS A 126 12.14 -17.53 -2.16
N LEU A 127 12.54 -16.90 -3.27
CA LEU A 127 12.53 -17.52 -4.60
C LEU A 127 13.68 -18.52 -4.80
N ASN A 128 14.86 -18.15 -4.32
CA ASN A 128 16.06 -18.95 -4.43
C ASN A 128 16.87 -18.87 -3.14
N THR A 129 17.63 -19.92 -2.83
CA THR A 129 18.60 -19.93 -1.75
C THR A 129 19.99 -19.74 -2.32
N ALA A 130 20.47 -18.50 -2.20
CA ALA A 130 21.88 -18.17 -2.38
C ALA A 130 22.56 -18.06 -1.02
N TYR A 131 23.80 -18.51 -0.93
CA TYR A 131 24.65 -18.36 0.25
C TYR A 131 25.78 -17.40 -0.09
N SER A 132 26.06 -16.47 0.81
CA SER A 132 27.26 -15.63 0.71
C SER A 132 28.47 -16.44 1.16
N ALA A 133 29.57 -16.35 0.41
CA ALA A 133 30.82 -17.03 0.70
C ALA A 133 31.99 -16.07 0.49
N ILE A 134 33.12 -16.37 1.13
CA ILE A 134 34.37 -15.63 0.95
C ILE A 134 35.11 -16.23 -0.24
N ALA A 135 35.31 -15.44 -1.29
CA ALA A 135 36.07 -15.86 -2.45
C ALA A 135 37.58 -15.75 -2.17
N LEU A 136 38.31 -16.84 -2.42
CA LEU A 136 39.78 -16.91 -2.32
C LEU A 136 40.37 -17.25 -3.69
N GLN A 137 41.65 -16.93 -3.89
CA GLN A 137 42.35 -17.32 -5.11
C GLN A 137 42.48 -18.85 -5.20
N LEU A 138 42.42 -19.38 -6.41
CA LEU A 138 42.67 -20.80 -6.69
C LEU A 138 44.04 -21.22 -6.13
N GLY A 139 44.05 -22.23 -5.27
CA GLY A 139 45.27 -22.74 -4.62
C GLY A 139 45.68 -21.98 -3.35
N CYS A 140 44.83 -21.12 -2.78
CA CYS A 140 45.13 -20.46 -1.51
C CYS A 140 45.41 -21.48 -0.39
N PRO A 141 46.58 -21.44 0.27
CA PRO A 141 46.94 -22.42 1.30
C PRO A 141 46.14 -22.28 2.59
N PHE A 142 45.48 -21.13 2.81
CA PHE A 142 44.74 -20.82 4.03
C PHE A 142 43.26 -21.20 3.98
N ILE A 143 42.80 -21.89 2.93
CA ILE A 143 41.38 -22.19 2.74
C ILE A 143 40.79 -23.01 3.90
N GLU A 144 41.54 -23.99 4.40
CA GLU A 144 41.11 -24.85 5.50
C GLU A 144 41.07 -24.10 6.84
N GLU A 145 42.08 -23.28 7.11
CA GLU A 145 42.13 -22.46 8.32
C GLU A 145 41.00 -21.43 8.35
N ILE A 146 40.76 -20.75 7.23
CA ILE A 146 39.66 -19.78 7.10
C ILE A 146 38.31 -20.48 7.29
N ASN A 147 38.10 -21.64 6.66
CA ASN A 147 36.85 -22.38 6.83
C ASN A 147 36.65 -22.81 8.28
N LYS A 148 37.69 -23.28 8.97
CA LYS A 148 37.61 -23.66 10.39
C LYS A 148 37.25 -22.48 11.28
N ILE A 149 37.88 -21.32 11.04
CA ILE A 149 37.56 -20.08 11.77
C ILE A 149 36.13 -19.64 11.48
N LEU A 150 35.71 -19.66 10.22
CA LEU A 150 34.36 -19.26 9.81
C LEU A 150 33.29 -20.14 10.48
N MET A 151 33.51 -21.45 10.52
CA MET A 151 32.63 -22.38 11.23
C MET A 151 32.58 -22.08 12.74
N ALA A 152 33.73 -21.85 13.37
CA ALA A 152 33.78 -21.51 14.79
C ALA A 152 33.04 -20.21 15.12
N ILE A 153 33.18 -19.17 14.27
CA ILE A 153 32.48 -17.89 14.43
C ILE A 153 30.97 -18.05 14.21
N PHE A 154 30.58 -18.88 13.24
CA PHE A 154 29.18 -19.20 12.96
C PHE A 154 28.52 -19.97 14.12
N GLU A 155 29.17 -21.04 14.60
CA GLU A 155 28.71 -21.86 15.73
C GLU A 155 28.63 -21.08 17.03
N ALA A 156 29.58 -20.16 17.26
CA ALA A 156 29.55 -19.25 18.40
C ALA A 156 28.44 -18.17 18.30
N GLY A 157 27.69 -18.12 17.19
CA GLY A 157 26.61 -17.16 16.97
C GLY A 157 27.09 -15.71 16.79
N ILE A 158 28.39 -15.52 16.54
CA ILE A 158 29.00 -14.19 16.43
C ILE A 158 28.46 -13.46 15.19
N ILE A 159 28.32 -14.16 14.05
CA ILE A 159 27.75 -13.59 12.82
C ILE A 159 26.33 -13.10 13.07
N THR A 160 25.47 -13.93 13.67
CA THR A 160 24.09 -13.56 13.98
C THR A 160 24.03 -12.32 14.87
N LYS A 161 24.85 -12.28 15.92
CA LYS A 161 24.91 -11.13 16.84
C LYS A 161 25.41 -9.86 16.15
N MET A 162 26.39 -9.97 15.25
CA MET A 162 26.86 -8.84 14.44
C MET A 162 25.75 -8.33 13.54
N THR A 163 25.05 -9.22 12.82
CA THR A 163 23.94 -8.88 11.93
C THR A 163 22.80 -8.18 12.68
N GLU A 164 22.36 -8.73 13.83
CA GLU A 164 21.32 -8.12 14.66
C GLU A 164 21.72 -6.72 15.15
N LYS A 165 22.98 -6.55 15.57
CA LYS A 165 23.49 -5.26 16.05
C LYS A 165 23.51 -4.21 14.94
N GLU A 166 23.87 -4.58 13.71
CA GLU A 166 23.82 -3.67 12.57
C GLU A 166 22.38 -3.26 12.26
N PHE A 167 21.42 -4.20 12.27
CA PHE A 167 20.00 -3.86 12.09
C PHE A 167 19.46 -2.96 13.21
N GLU A 168 19.83 -3.21 14.46
CA GLU A 168 19.44 -2.34 15.58
C GLU A 168 19.98 -0.91 15.43
N LYS A 169 21.22 -0.78 14.94
CA LYS A 169 21.85 0.53 14.72
C LYS A 169 21.05 1.34 13.71
N LEU A 170 20.65 0.74 12.59
CA LEU A 170 19.80 1.38 11.58
C LEU A 170 18.44 1.81 12.16
N GLY A 171 17.84 0.96 12.99
CA GLY A 171 16.60 1.29 13.69
C GLY A 171 16.74 2.52 14.62
N LYS A 172 17.90 2.66 15.28
CA LYS A 172 18.22 3.80 16.16
C LYS A 172 18.55 5.07 15.38
N GLU A 173 19.34 4.98 14.30
CA GLU A 173 19.62 6.10 13.40
C GLU A 173 18.34 6.66 12.78
N LYS A 174 17.39 5.79 12.45
CA LYS A 174 16.06 6.22 12.00
C LYS A 174 15.28 6.93 13.11
N ALA A 175 15.31 6.45 14.35
CA ALA A 175 14.64 7.13 15.45
C ALA A 175 15.23 8.53 15.68
N LEU A 176 16.54 8.70 15.50
CA LEU A 176 17.25 9.98 15.57
C LEU A 176 16.91 10.89 14.39
N SER A 177 16.97 10.42 13.16
CA SER A 177 16.60 11.19 11.96
C SER A 177 15.11 11.58 11.96
N SER A 178 14.23 10.71 12.45
CA SER A 178 12.81 11.02 12.64
C SER A 178 12.61 12.07 13.75
N ALA A 179 13.47 12.07 14.77
CA ALA A 179 13.45 13.06 15.86
C ALA A 179 14.02 14.42 15.40
N GLU A 180 15.03 14.46 14.54
CA GLU A 180 15.59 15.69 13.95
C GLU A 180 14.63 16.32 12.92
N ILE A 181 13.93 15.49 12.14
CA ILE A 181 12.80 15.95 11.30
C ILE A 181 11.64 16.42 12.20
N ALA A 182 11.42 15.79 13.36
CA ALA A 182 10.43 16.27 14.33
C ALA A 182 10.84 17.60 14.99
N GLU A 183 12.12 17.87 15.23
CA GLU A 183 12.59 19.15 15.79
C GLU A 183 12.49 20.31 14.80
N THR A 184 12.70 20.06 13.51
CA THR A 184 12.50 21.07 12.45
C THR A 184 11.02 21.37 12.18
N VAL A 185 10.13 20.38 12.41
CA VAL A 185 8.67 20.54 12.32
C VAL A 185 8.05 21.02 13.65
N ALA A 186 8.74 20.90 14.78
CA ALA A 186 8.25 21.30 16.11
C ALA A 186 8.04 22.81 16.31
N LYS A 187 8.36 23.66 15.32
CA LYS A 187 7.94 25.07 15.33
C LYS A 187 6.49 25.29 14.93
N ASP A 188 5.81 24.31 14.34
CA ASP A 188 4.37 24.39 14.07
C ASP A 188 3.63 23.17 14.63
N THR A 189 2.81 23.44 15.64
CA THR A 189 1.73 22.55 16.14
C THR A 189 2.16 21.44 17.10
N SER A 190 2.63 21.85 18.28
CA SER A 190 2.69 21.00 19.47
C SER A 190 1.28 20.54 19.88
N LYS A 191 0.91 19.29 19.56
CA LYS A 191 0.06 18.39 20.39
C LYS A 191 -0.25 17.03 19.73
N ASP A 192 -0.05 16.87 18.42
CA ASP A 192 -0.39 15.60 17.74
C ASP A 192 0.74 14.56 17.68
N LEU A 193 1.99 14.96 17.93
CA LEU A 193 3.15 14.08 17.69
C LEU A 193 3.42 13.05 18.80
N GLN A 194 2.94 13.29 20.03
CA GLN A 194 3.13 12.35 21.15
C GLN A 194 2.31 11.05 21.02
N ARG A 195 1.34 10.97 20.08
CA ARG A 195 0.56 9.75 19.83
C ARG A 195 1.21 8.77 18.85
N GLN A 196 2.22 9.19 18.08
CA GLN A 196 2.79 8.35 17.02
C GLN A 196 3.97 7.47 17.47
N ILE A 197 4.60 7.77 18.61
CA ILE A 197 5.79 7.02 19.10
C ILE A 197 5.40 5.72 19.84
N LYS A 198 4.11 5.50 20.15
CA LYS A 198 3.56 4.24 20.70
C LYS A 198 2.83 3.39 19.63
N LEU A 199 3.51 3.07 18.53
CA LEU A 199 3.00 2.22 17.45
C LEU A 199 3.96 1.06 17.13
N LYS A 200 4.54 0.47 18.17
CA LYS A 200 4.93 -0.95 18.18
C LYS A 200 3.71 -1.77 18.65
N GLU A 201 2.61 -1.74 17.90
CA GLU A 201 1.46 -2.63 18.16
C GLU A 201 0.74 -2.97 16.85
N PRO A 202 0.21 -4.21 16.73
CA PRO A 202 -0.56 -4.61 15.58
C PRO A 202 -1.87 -3.81 15.54
N ARG A 203 -2.23 -3.31 14.35
CA ARG A 203 -3.60 -2.90 13.98
C ARG A 203 -4.26 -1.82 14.87
N LYS A 204 -3.74 -0.58 14.87
CA LYS A 204 -4.58 0.56 15.25
C LYS A 204 -5.49 0.97 14.09
N LEU A 205 -6.79 0.83 14.32
CA LEU A 205 -7.87 1.26 13.44
C LEU A 205 -7.74 2.77 13.22
N LYS A 206 -7.78 3.21 11.95
CA LYS A 206 -7.81 4.64 11.64
C LYS A 206 -9.15 5.21 12.14
N PRO A 207 -9.16 6.37 12.82
CA PRO A 207 -10.41 7.02 13.20
C PRO A 207 -11.24 7.34 11.95
N ILE A 208 -12.57 7.20 12.05
CA ILE A 208 -13.49 7.56 10.97
C ILE A 208 -13.21 9.00 10.54
N SER A 209 -12.87 9.20 9.27
CA SER A 209 -12.59 10.51 8.70
C SER A 209 -13.82 11.08 8.02
N LEU A 210 -13.96 12.41 8.02
CA LEU A 210 -15.02 13.14 7.32
C LEU A 210 -15.13 12.75 5.83
N LYS A 211 -14.01 12.36 5.20
CA LYS A 211 -13.97 11.85 3.83
C LYS A 211 -14.81 10.58 3.64
N MET A 212 -14.83 9.67 4.62
CA MET A 212 -15.63 8.43 4.54
C MET A 212 -17.14 8.70 4.60
N LEU A 213 -17.57 9.84 5.16
CA LEU A 213 -18.99 10.19 5.31
C LEU A 213 -19.49 11.16 4.22
N GLN A 214 -18.64 11.58 3.27
CA GLN A 214 -19.00 12.56 2.23
C GLN A 214 -20.23 12.16 1.42
N GLY A 215 -20.37 10.86 1.10
CA GLY A 215 -21.54 10.35 0.36
C GLY A 215 -22.87 10.61 1.07
N ALA A 216 -22.91 10.48 2.41
CA ALA A 216 -24.11 10.74 3.18
C ALA A 216 -24.49 12.23 3.16
N PHE A 217 -23.49 13.12 3.26
CA PHE A 217 -23.72 14.56 3.15
C PHE A 217 -24.21 14.97 1.76
N TYR A 218 -23.64 14.41 0.69
CA TYR A 218 -24.14 14.67 -0.66
C TYR A 218 -25.58 14.23 -0.83
N LEU A 219 -25.95 13.06 -0.31
CA LEU A 219 -27.31 12.54 -0.40
C LEU A 219 -28.32 13.42 0.35
N ILE A 220 -27.96 13.93 1.53
CA ILE A 220 -28.78 14.89 2.29
C ILE A 220 -28.97 16.20 1.49
N CYS A 221 -27.89 16.74 0.92
CA CYS A 221 -27.95 17.96 0.11
C CYS A 221 -28.84 17.77 -1.13
N PHE A 222 -28.67 16.68 -1.87
CA PHE A 222 -29.52 16.37 -3.03
C PHE A 222 -30.97 16.15 -2.64
N GLY A 223 -31.24 15.46 -1.53
CA GLY A 223 -32.60 15.24 -1.03
C GLY A 223 -33.31 16.54 -0.68
N ASN A 224 -32.62 17.47 -0.01
CA ASN A 224 -33.18 18.77 0.34
C ASN A 224 -33.46 19.64 -0.90
N VAL A 225 -32.53 19.68 -1.87
CA VAL A 225 -32.73 20.40 -3.13
C VAL A 225 -33.91 19.81 -3.90
N PHE A 226 -33.99 18.49 -4.01
CA PHE A 226 -35.06 17.81 -4.72
C PHE A 226 -36.43 18.03 -4.05
N SER A 227 -36.49 17.97 -2.71
CA SER A 227 -37.70 18.30 -1.95
C SER A 227 -38.13 19.76 -2.17
N GLY A 228 -37.17 20.69 -2.23
CA GLY A 228 -37.44 22.09 -2.54
C GLY A 228 -38.02 22.29 -3.94
N LEU A 229 -37.50 21.57 -4.94
CA LEU A 229 -38.01 21.61 -6.31
C LEU A 229 -39.45 21.07 -6.41
N ILE A 230 -39.75 19.95 -5.74
CA ILE A 230 -41.10 19.39 -5.69
C ILE A 230 -42.08 20.40 -5.08
N LEU A 231 -41.70 21.00 -3.94
CA LEU A 231 -42.54 21.96 -3.24
C LEU A 231 -42.79 23.23 -4.07
N MET A 232 -41.76 23.72 -4.78
CA MET A 232 -41.91 24.82 -5.73
C MET A 232 -42.83 24.45 -6.91
N GLY A 233 -42.73 23.23 -7.42
CA GLY A 233 -43.63 22.68 -8.43
C GLY A 233 -45.09 22.62 -7.97
N GLU A 234 -45.33 22.16 -6.75
CA GLU A 234 -46.67 22.09 -6.15
C GLU A 234 -47.28 23.49 -5.97
N ILE A 235 -46.51 24.45 -5.48
CA ILE A 235 -46.96 25.85 -5.34
C ILE A 235 -47.30 26.44 -6.70
N ALA A 236 -46.48 26.20 -7.73
CA ALA A 236 -46.75 26.67 -9.08
C ALA A 236 -48.03 26.06 -9.67
N TYR A 237 -48.22 24.74 -9.50
CA TYR A 237 -49.41 24.02 -9.95
C TYR A 237 -50.68 24.52 -9.24
N LYS A 238 -50.63 24.69 -7.92
CA LYS A 238 -51.74 25.21 -7.12
C LYS A 238 -52.09 26.65 -7.50
N ARG A 239 -51.09 27.52 -7.69
CA ARG A 239 -51.30 28.90 -8.19
C ARG A 239 -51.92 28.91 -9.58
N HIS A 240 -51.52 28.01 -10.46
CA HIS A 240 -52.08 27.89 -11.80
C HIS A 240 -53.54 27.42 -11.77
N GLN A 241 -53.87 26.41 -10.96
CA GLN A 241 -55.26 25.96 -10.76
C GLN A 241 -56.15 27.05 -10.17
N VAL A 242 -55.68 27.81 -9.16
CA VAL A 242 -56.45 28.91 -8.57
C VAL A 242 -56.73 30.00 -9.60
N ARG A 243 -55.72 30.43 -10.37
CA ARG A 243 -55.89 31.42 -11.45
C ARG A 243 -56.84 30.92 -12.55
N GLN A 244 -56.80 29.64 -12.90
CA GLN A 244 -57.75 29.06 -13.86
C GLN A 244 -59.18 28.99 -13.31
N ARG A 245 -59.36 28.62 -12.03
CA ARG A 245 -60.68 28.63 -11.37
C ARG A 245 -61.27 30.05 -11.28
N GLU A 246 -60.45 31.05 -11.00
CA GLU A 246 -60.88 32.47 -10.99
C GLU A 246 -61.27 32.97 -12.39
N ARG A 247 -60.53 32.58 -13.44
CA ARG A 247 -60.91 32.87 -14.83
C ARG A 247 -62.24 32.22 -15.21
N ASN A 248 -62.45 30.95 -14.85
CA ASN A 248 -63.70 30.24 -15.15
C ASN A 248 -64.91 30.80 -14.37
N ARG A 249 -64.71 31.28 -13.13
CA ARG A 249 -65.78 31.98 -12.37
C ARG A 249 -66.17 33.32 -12.98
N ARG A 250 -65.21 34.10 -13.49
CA ARG A 250 -65.51 35.38 -14.17
C ARG A 250 -66.27 35.18 -15.49
N LEU A 251 -66.02 34.09 -16.21
CA LEU A 251 -66.76 33.73 -17.42
C LEU A 251 -68.19 33.22 -17.12
N ALA A 252 -68.45 32.70 -15.92
CA ALA A 252 -69.78 32.21 -15.52
C ALA A 252 -70.71 33.32 -14.97
N ILE A 253 -70.16 34.44 -14.46
CA ILE A 253 -70.93 35.58 -13.94
C ILE A 253 -71.24 36.60 -15.06
N GLY A 254 -70.58 36.50 -16.21
CA GLY A 254 -70.84 37.32 -17.40
C GLY A 254 -71.84 36.73 -18.39
N LYS A 255 -72.69 35.79 -17.97
CA LYS A 255 -73.79 35.21 -18.75
C LYS A 255 -75.11 35.44 -18.03
#